data_AF-A0A258JRM9-F1
#
_entry.id   AF-A0A258JRM9-F1
#
_cell.length_a   1.000
_cell.length_b   1.000
_cell.length_c   1.000
_cell.angle_alpha   90.00
_cell.angle_beta   90.00
_cell.angle_gamma   90.00
#
_symmetry.space_group_name_H-M   'P 1'
#
loop_
_entity.id
_entity.type
_entity.pdbx_description
1 polymer ?
#
loop_
_entity_poly.entity_id
_entity_poly.type
_entity_poly.pdbx_seq_one_letter_code
_entity_poly.pdbx_strand_id
1 'polypeptide(L)'
;GNIRECNAIIHVLRCFDNDNIVHVDGNVNPIRDKETIDIELQLKDLETVEKRLEKVNRAAKTGNKEAQTEKALLDRIREALLQAKSARTILPQNNDEEVLLETFQLITAKPVLYVCNVDENSAVNGNKYVDQVRELVKDEEAEVIILSVGAEADITELESYEERQVFLEDMGLEEPGASVLIRAAYKLLKQQTYFTAGVKEVRAWTINIGSTAPQAAGVIHTDFEKGFIRAEVISYEDYVTYGSEAKAKEAGKFKVEGKEYIVKDGDVMHFRFNVQVIGQFFFMQNGVGLK
;
A
#
# COMPACT_ATOMS: atom_id res chain seq x y z
N GLY A 1 -17.76 -3.18 -1.52
CA GLY A 1 -16.68 -3.04 -2.52
C GLY A 1 -16.30 -4.41 -3.02
N ASN A 2 -15.92 -4.53 -4.28
CA ASN A 2 -15.48 -5.79 -4.87
C ASN A 2 -13.95 -5.91 -4.69
N ILE A 3 -13.44 -7.07 -4.25
CA ILE A 3 -11.99 -7.32 -4.09
C ILE A 3 -11.18 -7.02 -5.36
N ARG A 4 -11.81 -7.11 -6.55
CA ARG A 4 -11.17 -6.77 -7.83
C ARG A 4 -10.79 -5.29 -7.94
N GLU A 5 -11.55 -4.40 -7.31
CA GLU A 5 -11.35 -2.94 -7.35
C GLU A 5 -10.23 -2.46 -6.41
N CYS A 6 -9.74 -3.34 -5.53
CA CYS A 6 -8.66 -3.01 -4.58
C CYS A 6 -7.28 -3.21 -5.22
N ASN A 7 -6.25 -2.53 -4.70
CA ASN A 7 -4.87 -2.68 -5.20
C ASN A 7 -4.02 -3.66 -4.39
N ALA A 8 -4.47 -4.04 -3.19
CA ALA A 8 -3.81 -5.01 -2.32
C ALA A 8 -4.85 -5.74 -1.45
N ILE A 9 -4.42 -6.81 -0.79
CA ILE A 9 -5.27 -7.64 0.08
C ILE A 9 -4.65 -7.68 1.48
N ILE A 10 -5.45 -7.37 2.50
CA ILE A 10 -5.11 -7.65 3.90
C ILE A 10 -5.83 -8.94 4.27
N HIS A 11 -5.06 -10.02 4.40
CA HIS A 11 -5.60 -11.32 4.75
C HIS A 11 -5.49 -11.53 6.26
N VAL A 12 -6.62 -11.40 6.95
CA VAL A 12 -6.70 -11.64 8.38
C VAL A 12 -6.87 -13.14 8.64
N LEU A 13 -6.01 -13.70 9.49
CA LEU A 13 -6.01 -15.10 9.89
C LEU A 13 -6.28 -15.21 11.39
N ARG A 14 -7.20 -16.09 11.78
CA ARG A 14 -7.47 -16.36 13.20
C ARG A 14 -6.31 -17.17 13.80
N CYS A 15 -5.61 -16.57 14.74
CA CYS A 15 -4.45 -17.14 15.43
C CYS A 15 -4.67 -17.18 16.95
N PHE A 16 -5.90 -17.44 17.40
CA PHE A 16 -6.24 -17.62 18.81
C PHE A 16 -7.40 -18.60 19.00
N ASP A 17 -7.35 -19.31 20.11
CA ASP A 17 -8.41 -20.21 20.57
C ASP A 17 -9.40 -19.44 21.45
N ASN A 18 -10.70 -19.65 21.25
CA ASN A 18 -11.74 -19.09 22.11
C ASN A 18 -12.99 -19.97 22.02
N ASP A 19 -13.35 -20.61 23.13
CA ASP A 19 -14.48 -21.56 23.21
C ASP A 19 -15.84 -20.92 22.95
N ASN A 20 -15.94 -19.59 23.10
CA ASN A 20 -17.17 -18.84 22.80
C ASN A 20 -17.32 -18.50 21.31
N ILE A 21 -16.29 -18.77 20.48
CA ILE A 21 -16.29 -18.44 19.05
C ILE A 21 -16.11 -19.73 18.24
N VAL A 22 -17.23 -20.23 17.70
CA VAL A 22 -17.27 -21.44 16.88
C VAL A 22 -16.51 -21.22 15.56
N HIS A 23 -15.61 -22.15 15.23
CA HIS A 23 -14.95 -22.20 13.93
C HIS A 23 -15.80 -23.01 12.94
N VAL A 24 -15.86 -22.61 11.67
CA VAL A 24 -16.66 -23.29 10.63
C VAL A 24 -16.31 -24.77 10.52
N ASP A 25 -15.01 -25.09 10.57
CA ASP A 25 -14.49 -26.47 10.55
C ASP A 25 -14.27 -27.09 11.95
N GLY A 26 -14.81 -26.49 13.01
CA GLY A 26 -14.76 -27.01 14.38
C GLY A 26 -13.44 -26.82 15.14
N ASN A 27 -12.32 -26.56 14.47
CA ASN A 27 -11.05 -26.18 15.10
C ASN A 27 -10.36 -25.01 14.37
N VAL A 28 -9.57 -24.23 15.10
CA VAL A 28 -8.77 -23.13 14.54
C VAL A 28 -7.55 -23.71 13.85
N ASN A 29 -7.36 -23.38 12.57
CA ASN A 29 -6.18 -23.76 11.81
C ASN A 29 -5.89 -22.70 10.72
N PRO A 30 -5.03 -21.69 11.01
CA PRO A 30 -4.79 -20.59 10.09
C PRO A 30 -4.17 -21.04 8.75
N ILE A 31 -3.45 -22.17 8.72
CA ILE A 31 -2.89 -22.73 7.49
C ILE A 31 -4.02 -23.19 6.57
N ARG A 32 -4.94 -24.00 7.10
CA ARG A 32 -6.11 -24.49 6.34
C ARG A 32 -7.00 -23.33 5.89
N ASP A 33 -7.21 -22.36 6.77
CA ASP A 33 -8.09 -21.23 6.48
C ASP A 33 -7.52 -20.36 5.35
N LYS A 34 -6.18 -20.14 5.37
CA LYS A 34 -5.45 -19.49 4.26
C LYS A 34 -5.58 -20.29 2.96
N GLU A 35 -5.29 -21.59 3.00
CA GLU A 35 -5.36 -22.45 1.80
C GLU A 35 -6.75 -22.44 1.16
N THR A 36 -7.79 -22.45 2.00
CA THR A 36 -9.18 -22.39 1.53
C THR A 36 -9.45 -21.10 0.76
N ILE A 37 -9.07 -19.95 1.34
CA ILE A 37 -9.26 -18.65 0.69
C ILE A 37 -8.40 -18.55 -0.59
N ASP A 38 -7.14 -18.97 -0.55
CA ASP A 38 -6.27 -18.95 -1.71
C ASP A 38 -6.85 -19.77 -2.87
N ILE A 39 -7.33 -20.99 -2.60
CA ILE A 39 -7.96 -21.85 -3.62
C ILE A 39 -9.20 -21.16 -4.21
N GLU A 40 -10.06 -20.57 -3.37
CA GLU A 40 -11.25 -19.85 -3.86
C GLU A 40 -10.88 -18.68 -4.79
N LEU A 41 -9.89 -17.88 -4.41
CA LEU A 41 -9.42 -16.75 -5.22
C LEU A 41 -8.76 -17.22 -6.52
N GLN A 42 -7.97 -18.29 -6.46
CA GLN A 42 -7.31 -18.91 -7.62
C GLN A 42 -8.33 -19.47 -8.62
N LEU A 43 -9.37 -20.15 -8.13
CA LEU A 43 -10.46 -20.64 -8.98
C LEU A 43 -11.19 -19.49 -9.68
N LYS A 44 -11.42 -18.36 -8.99
CA LYS A 44 -12.05 -17.18 -9.60
C LYS A 44 -11.19 -16.50 -10.65
N ASP A 45 -9.88 -16.49 -10.48
CA ASP A 45 -8.97 -16.01 -11.52
C ASP A 45 -8.83 -17.01 -12.67
N LEU A 46 -8.88 -18.32 -12.40
CA LEU A 46 -8.86 -19.35 -13.43
C LEU A 46 -10.04 -19.20 -14.40
N GLU A 47 -11.26 -19.04 -13.88
CA GLU A 47 -12.46 -18.74 -14.69
C GLU A 47 -12.26 -17.49 -15.57
N THR A 48 -11.56 -16.48 -15.06
CA THR A 48 -11.30 -15.21 -15.76
C THR A 48 -10.28 -15.40 -16.88
N VAL A 49 -9.19 -16.12 -16.59
CA VAL A 49 -8.11 -16.45 -17.51
C VAL A 49 -8.63 -17.33 -18.66
N GLU A 50 -9.44 -18.35 -18.37
CA GLU A 50 -10.02 -19.24 -19.38
C GLU A 50 -10.93 -18.49 -20.36
N LYS A 51 -11.85 -17.66 -19.86
CA LYS A 51 -12.71 -16.82 -20.71
C LYS A 51 -11.92 -15.87 -21.61
N ARG A 52 -10.76 -15.39 -21.13
CA ARG A 52 -9.89 -14.51 -21.91
C ARG A 52 -9.11 -15.29 -22.96
N LEU A 53 -8.58 -16.46 -22.60
CA LEU A 53 -7.91 -17.39 -23.52
C LEU A 53 -8.81 -17.77 -24.70
N GLU A 54 -10.10 -18.04 -24.48
CA GLU A 54 -11.04 -18.36 -25.57
C GLU A 54 -11.11 -17.27 -26.65
N LYS A 55 -11.08 -16.00 -26.24
CA LYS A 55 -11.12 -14.84 -27.15
C LYS A 55 -9.79 -14.65 -27.86
N VAL A 56 -8.69 -14.65 -27.09
CA VAL A 56 -7.33 -14.40 -27.59
C VAL A 56 -6.87 -15.52 -28.52
N ASN A 57 -7.27 -16.78 -28.28
CA ASN A 57 -6.93 -17.92 -29.12
C ASN A 57 -7.34 -17.77 -30.59
N ARG A 58 -8.44 -17.06 -30.87
CA ARG A 58 -8.88 -16.79 -32.25
C ARG A 58 -7.98 -15.77 -32.93
N ALA A 59 -7.61 -14.70 -32.22
CA ALA A 59 -6.74 -13.63 -32.73
C ALA A 59 -5.26 -14.05 -32.82
N ALA A 60 -4.78 -14.89 -31.91
CA ALA A 60 -3.40 -15.38 -31.95
C ALA A 60 -3.12 -16.28 -33.18
N LYS A 61 -4.15 -17.02 -33.64
CA LYS A 61 -4.07 -17.88 -34.84
C LYS A 61 -3.96 -17.10 -36.16
N THR A 62 -4.35 -15.83 -36.18
CA THR A 62 -4.25 -14.99 -37.38
C THR A 62 -2.89 -14.29 -37.51
N GLY A 63 -1.94 -14.57 -36.61
CA GLY A 63 -0.59 -14.02 -36.64
C GLY A 63 -0.42 -12.67 -35.95
N ASN A 64 -1.43 -12.19 -35.20
CA ASN A 64 -1.29 -10.97 -34.40
C ASN A 64 -0.30 -11.21 -33.25
N LYS A 65 0.82 -10.46 -33.24
CA LYS A 65 1.89 -10.57 -32.25
C LYS A 65 1.44 -10.24 -30.83
N GLU A 66 0.63 -9.19 -30.64
CA GLU A 66 0.12 -8.80 -29.31
C GLU A 66 -0.75 -9.91 -28.73
N ALA A 67 -1.63 -10.49 -29.56
CA ALA A 67 -2.47 -11.61 -29.15
C ALA A 67 -1.64 -12.88 -28.85
N GLN A 68 -0.49 -13.07 -29.50
CA GLN A 68 0.42 -14.17 -29.18
C GLN A 68 1.12 -13.98 -27.84
N THR A 69 1.59 -12.76 -27.54
CA THR A 69 2.15 -12.40 -26.24
C THR A 69 1.13 -12.56 -25.12
N GLU A 70 -0.08 -12.02 -25.30
CA GLU A 70 -1.18 -12.15 -24.33
C GLU A 70 -1.53 -13.61 -24.08
N LYS A 71 -1.62 -14.43 -25.13
CA LYS A 71 -1.90 -15.87 -24.99
C LYS A 71 -0.79 -16.58 -24.20
N ALA A 72 0.48 -16.34 -24.51
CA ALA A 72 1.60 -17.00 -23.85
C ALA A 72 1.64 -16.68 -22.35
N LEU A 73 1.35 -15.43 -21.98
CA LEU A 73 1.23 -15.02 -20.59
C LEU A 73 0.03 -15.68 -19.90
N LEU A 74 -1.15 -15.68 -20.53
CA LEU A 74 -2.35 -16.31 -19.98
C LEU A 74 -2.20 -17.82 -19.81
N ASP A 75 -1.53 -18.52 -20.73
CA ASP A 75 -1.24 -19.94 -20.61
C ASP A 75 -0.35 -20.21 -19.38
N ARG A 76 0.71 -19.42 -19.16
CA ARG A 76 1.57 -19.53 -17.96
C ARG A 76 0.78 -19.31 -16.66
N ILE A 77 -0.09 -18.29 -16.64
CA ILE A 77 -0.94 -18.00 -15.47
C ILE A 77 -1.91 -19.16 -15.22
N ARG A 78 -2.55 -19.70 -16.27
CA ARG A 78 -3.46 -20.85 -16.15
C ARG A 78 -2.75 -22.05 -15.53
N GLU A 79 -1.55 -22.39 -16.01
CA GLU A 79 -0.78 -23.54 -15.48
C GLU A 79 -0.40 -23.35 -14.01
N ALA A 80 -0.07 -22.13 -13.59
CA ALA A 80 0.18 -21.85 -12.17
C ALA A 80 -1.08 -22.02 -11.31
N LEU A 81 -2.22 -21.45 -11.75
CA LEU A 81 -3.49 -21.56 -11.02
C LEU A 81 -3.95 -23.01 -10.89
N LEU A 82 -3.76 -23.84 -11.93
CA LEU A 82 -4.06 -25.28 -11.88
C LEU A 82 -3.16 -26.06 -10.89
N GLN A 83 -2.00 -25.52 -10.55
CA GLN A 83 -1.08 -26.06 -9.53
C GLN A 83 -1.30 -25.42 -8.15
N ALA A 84 -2.43 -24.75 -7.93
CA ALA A 84 -2.74 -24.00 -6.71
C ALA A 84 -1.71 -22.89 -6.38
N LYS A 85 -1.11 -22.28 -7.41
CA LYS A 85 -0.18 -21.15 -7.27
C LYS A 85 -0.83 -19.86 -7.75
N SER A 86 -0.75 -18.83 -6.92
CA SER A 86 -1.30 -17.50 -7.20
C SER A 86 -0.61 -16.82 -8.40
N ALA A 87 -1.36 -16.00 -9.15
CA ALA A 87 -0.85 -15.35 -10.36
C ALA A 87 0.38 -14.43 -10.10
N ARG A 88 0.53 -13.90 -8.88
CA ARG A 88 1.71 -13.11 -8.48
C ARG A 88 3.04 -13.86 -8.59
N THR A 89 3.01 -15.19 -8.62
CA THR A 89 4.22 -16.02 -8.80
C THR A 89 4.77 -15.98 -10.22
N ILE A 90 3.99 -15.43 -11.17
CA ILE A 90 4.36 -15.32 -12.58
C ILE A 90 5.02 -13.97 -12.84
N LEU A 91 6.32 -13.99 -13.16
CA LEU A 91 7.08 -12.79 -13.50
C LEU A 91 6.93 -12.43 -14.99
N PRO A 92 6.47 -11.22 -15.34
CA PRO A 92 6.48 -10.73 -16.72
C PRO A 92 7.88 -10.78 -17.34
N GLN A 93 7.98 -11.16 -18.62
CA GLN A 93 9.27 -11.28 -19.32
C GLN A 93 9.67 -9.99 -20.06
N ASN A 94 8.74 -9.05 -20.23
CA ASN A 94 8.94 -7.78 -20.92
C ASN A 94 7.85 -6.77 -20.49
N ASN A 95 8.01 -5.51 -20.89
CA ASN A 95 7.08 -4.44 -20.54
C ASN A 95 5.66 -4.67 -21.09
N ASP A 96 5.52 -5.34 -22.25
CA ASP A 96 4.19 -5.63 -22.81
C ASP A 96 3.43 -6.63 -21.92
N GLU A 97 4.11 -7.65 -21.41
CA GLU A 97 3.54 -8.60 -20.44
C GLU A 97 3.18 -7.91 -19.11
N GLU A 98 3.98 -6.96 -18.66
CA GLU A 98 3.71 -6.21 -17.41
C GLU A 98 2.43 -5.38 -17.53
N VAL A 99 2.30 -4.61 -18.62
CA VAL A 99 1.08 -3.86 -18.92
C VAL A 99 -0.12 -4.81 -19.06
N LEU A 100 0.03 -5.93 -19.77
CA LEU A 100 -1.04 -6.91 -19.92
C LEU A 100 -1.49 -7.48 -18.57
N LEU A 101 -0.56 -7.89 -17.71
CA LEU A 101 -0.86 -8.45 -16.40
C LEU A 101 -1.68 -7.47 -15.55
N GLU A 102 -1.34 -6.17 -15.58
CA GLU A 102 -2.13 -5.14 -14.91
C GLU A 102 -3.55 -5.01 -15.49
N THR A 103 -3.71 -5.08 -16.81
CA THR A 103 -5.06 -5.02 -17.43
C THR A 103 -5.92 -6.24 -17.11
N PHE A 104 -5.34 -7.34 -16.65
CA PHE A 104 -6.10 -8.56 -16.34
C PHE A 104 -6.88 -8.42 -15.03
N GLN A 105 -6.46 -7.53 -14.12
CA GLN A 105 -7.11 -7.27 -12.84
C GLN A 105 -7.40 -8.57 -12.06
N LEU A 106 -6.43 -9.50 -12.09
CA LEU A 106 -6.48 -10.75 -11.35
C LEU A 106 -6.39 -10.47 -9.85
N ILE A 107 -7.13 -11.22 -9.06
CA ILE A 107 -7.16 -11.07 -7.60
C ILE A 107 -5.85 -11.57 -6.99
N THR A 108 -5.41 -12.75 -7.42
CA THR A 108 -4.21 -13.47 -6.95
C THR A 108 -2.90 -12.83 -7.42
N ALA A 109 -2.95 -11.84 -8.33
CA ALA A 109 -1.80 -11.02 -8.71
C ALA A 109 -1.53 -9.87 -7.72
N LYS A 110 -2.52 -9.48 -6.90
CA LYS A 110 -2.39 -8.37 -5.95
C LYS A 110 -1.43 -8.76 -4.82
N PRO A 111 -0.63 -7.81 -4.27
CA PRO A 111 0.19 -8.07 -3.09
C PRO A 111 -0.69 -8.35 -1.86
N VAL A 112 -0.21 -9.20 -0.94
CA VAL A 112 -0.91 -9.56 0.31
C VAL A 112 -0.09 -9.18 1.53
N LEU A 113 -0.78 -8.67 2.53
CA LEU A 113 -0.30 -8.54 3.90
C LEU A 113 -1.09 -9.51 4.79
N TYR A 114 -0.40 -10.36 5.54
CA TYR A 114 -1.03 -11.28 6.47
C TYR A 114 -1.13 -10.63 7.85
N VAL A 115 -2.33 -10.67 8.44
CA VAL A 115 -2.59 -10.19 9.80
C VAL A 115 -3.00 -11.38 10.66
N CYS A 116 -2.10 -11.81 11.53
CA CYS A 116 -2.39 -12.83 12.52
C CYS A 116 -3.16 -12.17 13.67
N ASN A 117 -4.48 -12.38 13.70
CA ASN A 117 -5.31 -11.94 14.80
C ASN A 117 -5.08 -12.87 16.00
N VAL A 118 -4.55 -12.35 17.11
CA VAL A 118 -4.16 -13.11 18.31
C VAL A 118 -4.92 -12.65 19.56
N ASP A 119 -4.83 -13.43 20.62
CA ASP A 119 -5.24 -13.01 21.96
C ASP A 119 -4.29 -11.92 22.52
N GLU A 120 -4.77 -11.18 23.51
CA GLU A 120 -4.05 -10.05 24.13
C GLU A 120 -2.65 -10.43 24.63
N ASN A 121 -2.50 -11.58 25.29
CA ASN A 121 -1.21 -12.02 25.85
C ASN A 121 -0.18 -12.33 24.76
N SER A 122 -0.66 -12.59 23.54
CA SER A 122 0.17 -12.92 22.38
C SER A 122 0.42 -11.69 21.49
N ALA A 123 -0.08 -10.50 21.83
CA ALA A 123 0.00 -9.32 20.97
C ALA A 123 1.45 -8.88 20.67
N VAL A 124 2.37 -9.03 21.63
CA VAL A 124 3.78 -8.61 21.48
C VAL A 124 4.62 -9.67 20.76
N ASN A 125 4.60 -10.91 21.26
CA ASN A 125 5.53 -11.95 20.82
C ASN A 125 4.91 -12.93 19.79
N GLY A 126 3.59 -12.90 19.64
CA GLY A 126 2.85 -13.90 18.89
C GLY A 126 2.71 -15.21 19.68
N ASN A 127 2.27 -16.24 18.97
CA ASN A 127 2.07 -17.58 19.52
C ASN A 127 2.38 -18.65 18.44
N LYS A 128 2.15 -19.93 18.78
CA LYS A 128 2.39 -21.07 17.87
C LYS A 128 1.76 -20.92 16.48
N TYR A 129 0.60 -20.25 16.38
CA TYR A 129 -0.11 -20.06 15.13
C TYR A 129 0.60 -19.02 14.26
N VAL A 130 1.11 -17.95 14.88
CA VAL A 130 1.92 -16.94 14.18
C VAL A 130 3.18 -17.55 13.59
N ASP A 131 3.87 -18.41 14.35
CA ASP A 131 5.10 -19.06 13.88
C ASP A 131 4.83 -19.98 12.69
N GLN A 132 3.71 -20.71 12.73
CA GLN A 132 3.24 -21.52 11.61
C GLN A 132 2.97 -20.67 10.36
N VAL A 133 2.29 -19.54 10.51
CA VAL A 133 1.98 -18.63 9.39
C VAL A 133 3.27 -18.03 8.82
N ARG A 134 4.20 -17.59 9.67
CA ARG A 134 5.51 -17.04 9.24
C ARG A 134 6.29 -18.05 8.41
N GLU A 135 6.33 -19.31 8.83
CA GLU A 135 7.01 -20.38 8.08
C GLU A 135 6.32 -20.68 6.75
N LEU A 136 4.98 -20.67 6.73
CA LEU A 136 4.18 -20.93 5.53
C LEU A 136 4.40 -19.88 4.43
N VAL A 137 4.52 -18.60 4.80
CA VAL A 137 4.55 -17.48 3.84
C VAL A 137 5.94 -16.92 3.58
N LYS A 138 6.99 -17.55 4.13
CA LYS A 138 8.39 -17.11 3.98
C LYS A 138 8.84 -16.96 2.53
N ASP A 139 8.27 -17.77 1.63
CA ASP A 139 8.60 -17.80 0.21
C ASP A 139 7.65 -16.93 -0.65
N GLU A 140 6.67 -16.25 -0.04
CA GLU A 140 5.66 -15.44 -0.74
C GLU A 140 6.01 -13.94 -0.86
N GLU A 141 7.17 -13.51 -0.33
CA GLU A 141 7.53 -12.08 -0.17
C GLU A 141 6.43 -11.25 0.51
N ALA A 142 5.68 -11.87 1.43
CA ALA A 142 4.57 -11.25 2.13
C ALA A 142 4.97 -10.88 3.57
N GLU A 143 4.53 -9.70 4.01
CA GLU A 143 4.72 -9.26 5.38
C GLU A 143 3.67 -9.91 6.31
N VAL A 144 4.06 -10.19 7.55
CA VAL A 144 3.19 -10.77 8.58
C VAL A 144 3.17 -9.84 9.79
N ILE A 145 1.99 -9.39 10.18
CA ILE A 145 1.76 -8.56 11.36
C ILE A 145 0.97 -9.34 12.40
N ILE A 146 1.33 -9.16 13.66
CA ILE A 146 0.55 -9.63 14.80
C ILE A 146 -0.36 -8.49 15.23
N LEU A 147 -1.64 -8.79 15.43
CA LEU A 147 -2.61 -7.81 15.90
C LEU A 147 -3.56 -8.48 16.88
N SER A 148 -3.84 -7.88 18.03
CA SER A 148 -4.95 -8.32 18.86
C SER A 148 -6.16 -7.45 18.57
N VAL A 149 -7.09 -7.96 17.74
CA VAL A 149 -8.26 -7.16 17.33
C VAL A 149 -9.19 -6.86 18.52
N GLY A 150 -9.19 -7.72 19.55
CA GLY A 150 -9.87 -7.43 20.83
C GLY A 150 -9.28 -6.20 21.51
N ALA A 151 -7.96 -6.19 21.71
CA ALA A 151 -7.26 -5.05 22.30
C ALA A 151 -7.46 -3.74 21.51
N GLU A 152 -7.44 -3.80 20.17
CA GLU A 152 -7.69 -2.61 19.34
C GLU A 152 -9.09 -2.04 19.53
N ALA A 153 -10.09 -2.90 19.76
CA ALA A 153 -11.44 -2.44 20.05
C ALA A 153 -11.48 -1.69 21.37
N ASP A 154 -10.86 -2.25 22.42
CA ASP A 154 -10.80 -1.60 23.74
C ASP A 154 -10.03 -0.27 23.69
N ILE A 155 -8.88 -0.22 23.01
CA ILE A 155 -8.09 1.01 22.81
C ILE A 155 -8.93 2.11 22.13
N THR A 156 -9.81 1.73 21.20
CA THR A 156 -10.66 2.67 20.47
C THR A 156 -11.73 3.29 21.38
N GLU A 157 -12.18 2.57 22.41
CA GLU A 157 -13.17 3.06 23.38
C GLU A 157 -12.58 4.02 24.42
N LEU A 158 -11.25 3.99 24.63
CA LEU A 158 -10.56 4.91 25.53
C LEU A 158 -10.56 6.33 24.95
N GLU A 159 -11.07 7.31 25.71
CA GLU A 159 -11.20 8.70 25.25
C GLU A 159 -9.92 9.50 25.42
N SER A 160 -9.14 9.25 26.48
CA SER A 160 -7.95 10.04 26.77
C SER A 160 -6.67 9.40 26.22
N TYR A 161 -5.73 10.25 25.78
CA TYR A 161 -4.41 9.80 25.36
C TYR A 161 -3.66 9.09 26.49
N GLU A 162 -3.79 9.59 27.71
CA GLU A 162 -3.11 9.04 28.90
C GLU A 162 -3.60 7.61 29.21
N GLU A 163 -4.91 7.35 29.18
CA GLU A 163 -5.45 6.00 29.37
C GLU A 163 -4.97 5.04 28.28
N ARG A 164 -4.95 5.49 27.02
CA ARG A 164 -4.42 4.68 25.92
C ARG A 164 -2.95 4.32 26.13
N GLN A 165 -2.13 5.27 26.60
CA GLN A 165 -0.72 4.98 26.87
C GLN A 165 -0.56 3.97 27.99
N VAL A 166 -1.29 4.10 29.10
CA VAL A 166 -1.25 3.13 30.21
C VAL A 166 -1.66 1.74 29.73
N PHE A 167 -2.74 1.65 28.94
CA PHE A 167 -3.20 0.36 28.40
C PHE A 167 -2.16 -0.29 27.48
N LEU A 168 -1.52 0.49 26.61
CA LEU A 168 -0.45 0.00 25.73
C LEU A 168 0.77 -0.47 26.55
N GLU A 169 1.19 0.31 27.55
CA GLU A 169 2.30 -0.03 28.44
C GLU A 169 2.03 -1.33 29.21
N ASP A 170 0.82 -1.50 29.74
CA ASP A 170 0.40 -2.72 30.45
C ASP A 170 0.45 -3.97 29.55
N MET A 171 0.17 -3.80 28.26
CA MET A 171 0.30 -4.85 27.24
C MET A 171 1.74 -5.03 26.72
N GLY A 172 2.66 -4.12 27.05
CA GLY A 172 4.02 -4.11 26.50
C GLY A 172 4.09 -3.65 25.04
N LEU A 173 3.13 -2.84 24.59
CA LEU A 173 3.07 -2.24 23.25
C LEU A 173 3.53 -0.78 23.30
N GLU A 174 4.30 -0.35 22.30
CA GLU A 174 4.73 1.06 22.18
C GLU A 174 3.68 1.93 21.46
N GLU A 175 2.82 1.32 20.66
CA GLU A 175 1.82 2.00 19.86
C GLU A 175 0.64 1.06 19.52
N PRO A 176 -0.52 1.60 19.10
CA PRO A 176 -1.64 0.78 18.64
C PRO A 176 -1.28 -0.04 17.40
N GLY A 177 -1.73 -1.29 17.36
CA GLY A 177 -1.52 -2.17 16.22
C GLY A 177 -2.22 -1.69 14.95
N ALA A 178 -3.31 -0.91 15.06
CA ALA A 178 -3.90 -0.22 13.91
C ALA A 178 -2.91 0.72 13.21
N SER A 179 -2.05 1.43 13.96
CA SER A 179 -1.02 2.30 13.39
C SER A 179 0.06 1.49 12.65
N VAL A 180 0.46 0.35 13.21
CA VAL A 180 1.37 -0.61 12.56
C VAL A 180 0.78 -1.13 11.25
N LEU A 181 -0.50 -1.54 11.27
CA LEU A 181 -1.21 -2.05 10.11
C LEU A 181 -1.31 -1.00 8.99
N ILE A 182 -1.62 0.25 9.32
CA ILE A 182 -1.71 1.34 8.33
C ILE A 182 -0.36 1.56 7.63
N ARG A 183 0.74 1.62 8.39
CA ARG A 183 2.08 1.82 7.79
C ARG A 183 2.48 0.65 6.90
N ALA A 184 2.19 -0.58 7.31
CA ALA A 184 2.45 -1.74 6.48
C ALA A 184 1.59 -1.77 5.21
N ALA A 185 0.32 -1.33 5.28
CA ALA A 185 -0.54 -1.20 4.11
C ALA A 185 -0.01 -0.13 3.13
N TYR A 186 0.50 1.01 3.62
CA TYR A 186 1.17 2.02 2.78
C TYR A 186 2.39 1.43 2.06
N LYS A 187 3.23 0.70 2.78
CA LYS A 187 4.39 0.00 2.22
C LYS A 187 3.97 -1.06 1.19
N LEU A 188 2.94 -1.84 1.47
CA LEU A 188 2.37 -2.85 0.55
C LEU A 188 1.89 -2.22 -0.77
N LEU A 189 1.30 -1.02 -0.69
CA LEU A 189 0.85 -0.24 -1.84
C LEU A 189 1.99 0.55 -2.52
N LYS A 190 3.23 0.42 -2.03
CA LYS A 190 4.40 1.20 -2.50
C LYS A 190 4.15 2.70 -2.46
N GLN A 191 3.51 3.16 -1.39
CA GLN A 191 3.20 4.56 -1.14
C GLN A 191 4.17 5.13 -0.09
N GLN A 192 4.41 6.42 -0.21
CA GLN A 192 5.19 7.22 0.75
C GLN A 192 4.50 8.57 0.95
N THR A 193 4.97 9.34 1.93
CA THR A 193 4.37 10.62 2.31
C THR A 193 5.38 11.74 2.15
N TYR A 194 4.94 12.90 1.67
CA TYR A 194 5.67 14.16 1.84
C TYR A 194 4.79 15.18 2.56
N PHE A 195 5.38 16.23 3.08
CA PHE A 195 4.68 17.25 3.86
C PHE A 195 4.72 18.62 3.19
N THR A 196 3.62 19.34 3.30
CA THR A 196 3.60 20.81 3.16
C THR A 196 3.41 21.40 4.53
N ALA A 197 4.30 22.29 4.96
CA ALA A 197 4.24 22.97 6.25
C ALA A 197 4.16 24.48 6.06
N GLY A 198 3.13 25.11 6.62
CA GLY A 198 2.96 26.56 6.63
C GLY A 198 2.24 27.03 7.88
N VAL A 199 2.15 28.34 8.06
CA VAL A 199 1.60 28.95 9.29
C VAL A 199 0.15 28.52 9.57
N LYS A 200 -0.64 28.27 8.52
CA LYS A 200 -2.06 27.91 8.66
C LYS A 200 -2.35 26.42 8.56
N GLU A 201 -1.48 25.64 7.92
CA GLU A 201 -1.72 24.23 7.66
C GLU A 201 -0.42 23.46 7.60
N VAL A 202 -0.43 22.28 8.22
CA VAL A 202 0.54 21.22 7.98
C VAL A 202 -0.24 20.04 7.43
N ARG A 203 0.20 19.52 6.29
CA ARG A 203 -0.51 18.43 5.59
C ARG A 203 0.45 17.39 5.07
N ALA A 204 0.06 16.13 5.26
CA ALA A 204 0.65 14.95 4.66
C ALA A 204 0.01 14.67 3.29
N TRP A 205 0.84 14.37 2.30
CA TRP A 205 0.42 14.04 0.94
C TRP A 205 0.95 12.67 0.54
N THR A 206 0.06 11.76 0.18
CA THR A 206 0.41 10.42 -0.29
C THR A 206 0.82 10.45 -1.75
N ILE A 207 1.97 9.86 -2.06
CA ILE A 207 2.49 9.66 -3.42
C ILE A 207 3.02 8.23 -3.58
N ASN A 208 3.19 7.78 -4.82
CA ASN A 208 3.88 6.52 -5.06
C ASN A 208 5.39 6.69 -4.82
N ILE A 209 6.04 5.64 -4.35
CA ILE A 209 7.51 5.60 -4.27
C ILE A 209 8.06 5.80 -5.68
N GLY A 210 9.04 6.70 -5.81
CA GLY A 210 9.63 7.05 -7.11
C GLY A 210 8.94 8.19 -7.85
N SER A 211 7.87 8.79 -7.31
CA SER A 211 7.26 9.99 -7.90
C SER A 211 8.26 11.15 -7.99
N THR A 212 8.28 11.80 -9.15
CA THR A 212 9.06 13.02 -9.36
C THR A 212 8.42 14.22 -8.65
N ALA A 213 9.18 15.30 -8.43
CA ALA A 213 8.66 16.51 -7.81
C ALA A 213 7.43 17.11 -8.55
N PRO A 214 7.37 17.15 -9.90
CA PRO A 214 6.16 17.54 -10.62
C PRO A 214 4.96 16.64 -10.34
N GLN A 215 5.15 15.31 -10.35
CA GLN A 215 4.07 14.35 -10.07
C GLN A 215 3.54 14.52 -8.64
N ALA A 216 4.44 14.71 -7.67
CA ALA A 216 4.07 14.97 -6.28
C ALA A 216 3.29 16.28 -6.13
N ALA A 217 3.68 17.33 -6.85
CA ALA A 217 2.93 18.60 -6.89
C ALA A 217 1.54 18.43 -7.52
N GLY A 218 1.41 17.56 -8.53
CA GLY A 218 0.15 17.21 -9.18
C GLY A 218 -0.91 16.63 -8.24
N VAL A 219 -0.49 15.95 -7.16
CA VAL A 219 -1.39 15.45 -6.11
C VAL A 219 -2.09 16.58 -5.34
N ILE A 220 -1.44 17.73 -5.21
CA ILE A 220 -2.08 18.94 -4.64
C ILE A 220 -3.08 19.50 -5.65
N HIS A 221 -2.62 19.71 -6.89
CA HIS A 221 -3.46 20.19 -7.98
C HIS A 221 -2.79 19.92 -9.33
N THR A 222 -3.56 19.48 -10.33
CA THR A 222 -3.03 19.16 -11.68
C THR A 222 -2.31 20.32 -12.39
N ASP A 223 -2.68 21.57 -12.08
CA ASP A 223 -1.98 22.75 -12.63
C ASP A 223 -0.57 22.94 -12.04
N PHE A 224 -0.30 22.44 -10.84
CA PHE A 224 1.05 22.54 -10.26
C PHE A 224 2.02 21.65 -11.02
N GLU A 225 1.57 20.47 -11.46
CA GLU A 225 2.36 19.57 -12.29
C GLU A 225 2.64 20.19 -13.67
N LYS A 226 1.60 20.70 -14.36
CA LYS A 226 1.74 21.34 -15.67
C LYS A 226 2.60 22.60 -15.62
N GLY A 227 2.40 23.41 -14.58
CA GLY A 227 3.09 24.67 -14.35
C GLY A 227 4.41 24.54 -13.60
N PHE A 228 4.87 23.33 -13.27
CA PHE A 228 6.00 23.12 -12.35
C PHE A 228 7.27 23.86 -12.81
N ILE A 229 7.85 24.63 -11.89
CA ILE A 229 9.13 25.33 -12.09
C ILE A 229 10.23 24.60 -11.32
N ARG A 230 10.06 24.44 -10.00
CA ARG A 230 11.01 23.83 -9.08
C ARG A 230 10.35 23.50 -7.74
N ALA A 231 10.96 22.63 -6.97
CA ALA A 231 10.58 22.36 -5.59
C ALA A 231 11.64 22.90 -4.62
N GLU A 232 11.19 23.51 -3.54
CA GLU A 232 12.00 23.84 -2.38
C GLU A 232 11.83 22.69 -1.38
N VAL A 233 12.92 22.03 -0.99
CA VAL A 233 12.90 20.76 -0.26
C VAL A 233 13.82 20.82 0.96
N ILE A 234 13.30 20.37 2.10
CA ILE A 234 14.06 20.05 3.31
C ILE A 234 13.68 18.62 3.72
N SER A 235 14.66 17.78 4.04
CA SER A 235 14.36 16.44 4.56
C SER A 235 13.65 16.53 5.93
N TYR A 236 12.83 15.55 6.28
CA TYR A 236 12.18 15.52 7.59
C TYR A 236 13.22 15.61 8.73
N GLU A 237 14.30 14.84 8.62
CA GLU A 237 15.35 14.77 9.63
C GLU A 237 16.05 16.12 9.81
N ASP A 238 16.37 16.82 8.72
CA ASP A 238 16.95 18.17 8.81
C ASP A 238 15.91 19.15 9.39
N TYR A 239 14.64 19.08 8.98
CA TYR A 239 13.60 19.99 9.49
C TYR A 239 13.43 19.87 11.01
N VAL A 240 13.37 18.64 11.54
CA VAL A 240 13.29 18.40 12.99
C VAL A 240 14.57 18.81 13.70
N THR A 241 15.74 18.47 13.15
CA THR A 241 17.05 18.78 13.76
C THR A 241 17.26 20.29 13.93
N TYR A 242 16.91 21.09 12.93
CA TYR A 242 17.10 22.54 12.97
C TYR A 242 15.89 23.28 13.54
N GLY A 243 14.73 22.64 13.64
CA GLY A 243 13.52 23.14 14.30
C GLY A 243 12.76 24.24 13.56
N SER A 244 13.28 24.75 12.44
CA SER A 244 12.57 25.66 11.55
C SER A 244 13.16 25.70 10.14
N GLU A 245 12.34 26.07 9.15
CA GLU A 245 12.77 26.29 7.77
C GLU A 245 13.94 27.28 7.68
N ALA A 246 13.87 28.39 8.42
CA ALA A 246 14.92 29.42 8.42
C ALA A 246 16.26 28.87 8.90
N LYS A 247 16.27 28.10 10.00
CA LYS A 247 17.49 27.49 10.53
C LYS A 247 18.03 26.38 9.62
N ALA A 248 17.15 25.57 9.04
CA ALA A 248 17.55 24.57 8.05
C ALA A 248 18.18 25.23 6.80
N LYS A 249 17.67 26.38 6.39
CA LYS A 249 18.23 27.18 5.29
C LYS A 249 19.59 27.79 5.64
N GLU A 250 19.74 28.37 6.83
CA GLU A 250 21.03 28.88 7.32
C GLU A 250 22.09 27.76 7.40
N ALA A 251 21.67 26.54 7.76
CA ALA A 251 22.53 25.36 7.78
C ALA A 251 22.79 24.73 6.40
N GLY A 252 22.29 25.33 5.31
CA GLY A 252 22.49 24.84 3.94
C GLY A 252 21.72 23.55 3.61
N LYS A 253 20.69 23.21 4.38
CA LYS A 253 19.84 22.02 4.17
C LYS A 253 18.61 22.28 3.29
N PHE A 254 18.33 23.54 3.00
CA PHE A 254 17.31 23.94 2.05
C PHE A 254 17.80 23.74 0.62
N LYS A 255 17.16 22.81 -0.11
CA LYS A 255 17.51 22.49 -1.49
C LYS A 255 16.47 23.04 -2.46
N VAL A 256 16.95 23.38 -3.65
CA VAL A 256 16.09 23.77 -4.77
C VAL A 256 16.26 22.71 -5.84
N GLU A 257 15.20 21.95 -6.06
CA GLU A 257 15.20 20.73 -6.85
C GLU A 257 14.38 20.90 -8.13
N GLY A 258 14.87 20.26 -9.20
CA GLY A 258 14.29 20.32 -10.54
C GLY A 258 13.23 19.25 -10.81
N LYS A 259 12.85 19.10 -12.08
CA LYS A 259 11.82 18.14 -12.52
C LYS A 259 12.20 16.69 -12.32
N GLU A 260 13.50 16.37 -12.38
CA GLU A 260 14.03 15.02 -12.23
C GLU A 260 14.21 14.59 -10.76
N TYR A 261 13.92 15.46 -9.80
CA TYR A 261 14.05 15.11 -8.40
C TYR A 261 13.01 14.07 -8.02
N ILE A 262 13.48 12.94 -7.49
CA ILE A 262 12.64 11.90 -6.92
C ILE A 262 12.36 12.27 -5.47
N VAL A 263 11.09 12.49 -5.15
CA VAL A 263 10.67 12.85 -3.80
C VAL A 263 11.01 11.72 -2.84
N LYS A 264 11.48 12.07 -1.65
CA LYS A 264 11.78 11.11 -0.59
C LYS A 264 10.68 11.14 0.46
N ASP A 265 10.53 10.00 1.14
CA ASP A 265 9.60 9.91 2.26
C ASP A 265 9.97 10.95 3.34
N GLY A 266 8.97 11.65 3.85
CA GLY A 266 9.10 12.71 4.84
C GLY A 266 9.56 14.08 4.31
N ASP A 267 9.89 14.23 3.03
CA ASP A 267 10.32 15.53 2.49
C ASP A 267 9.31 16.64 2.83
N VAL A 268 9.80 17.74 3.40
CA VAL A 268 9.04 18.97 3.61
C VAL A 268 9.23 19.85 2.38
N MET A 269 8.17 20.02 1.61
CA MET A 269 8.24 20.58 0.26
C MET A 269 7.38 21.85 0.09
N HIS A 270 7.91 22.78 -0.70
CA HIS A 270 7.16 23.92 -1.23
C HIS A 270 7.36 24.01 -2.74
N PHE A 271 6.27 23.93 -3.51
CA PHE A 271 6.33 23.94 -4.96
C PHE A 271 6.21 25.36 -5.54
N ARG A 272 7.10 25.68 -6.48
CA ARG A 272 6.97 26.87 -7.32
C ARG A 272 6.45 26.45 -8.68
N PHE A 273 5.37 27.09 -9.13
CA PHE A 273 4.72 26.80 -10.39
C PHE A 273 4.25 28.10 -11.04
N ASN A 274 4.07 28.08 -12.36
CA ASN A 274 3.46 29.17 -13.09
C ASN A 274 1.98 28.86 -13.32
N VAL A 275 1.11 29.83 -13.07
CA VAL A 275 -0.31 29.70 -13.39
C VAL A 275 -0.52 30.18 -14.83
N GLN A 276 -0.74 29.27 -15.77
CA GLN A 276 -1.26 29.67 -17.08
C GLN A 276 -2.74 30.03 -16.92
N VAL A 277 -3.01 31.30 -16.63
CA VAL A 277 -4.36 31.84 -16.63
C VAL A 277 -4.83 31.91 -18.09
N ILE A 278 -5.67 30.96 -18.53
CA ILE A 278 -6.59 31.22 -19.65
C ILE A 278 -7.66 32.15 -19.08
N GLY A 279 -7.45 33.45 -19.22
CA GLY A 279 -8.47 34.49 -18.99
C GLY A 279 -9.06 34.57 -17.57
N GLN A 280 -8.68 35.65 -16.88
CA GLN A 280 -9.36 36.24 -15.72
C GLN A 280 -9.06 35.65 -14.31
N PHE A 281 -8.69 36.59 -13.43
CA PHE A 281 -8.48 36.51 -11.97
C PHE A 281 -7.11 36.01 -11.46
N PHE A 282 -6.26 37.03 -11.29
CA PHE A 282 -5.02 37.04 -10.52
C PHE A 282 -5.37 37.21 -9.03
N PHE A 283 -5.06 36.23 -8.17
CA PHE A 283 -4.68 36.45 -6.77
C PHE A 283 -4.16 35.13 -6.19
N MET A 284 -2.86 35.07 -5.88
CA MET A 284 -2.31 34.53 -4.63
C MET A 284 -0.78 34.56 -4.69
N GLN A 285 -0.21 35.74 -4.48
CA GLN A 285 0.96 35.83 -3.61
C GLN A 285 0.44 36.10 -2.20
N ASN A 286 0.97 35.35 -1.23
CA ASN A 286 0.67 35.35 0.20
C ASN A 286 -0.53 34.50 0.64
N GLY A 287 -0.19 33.38 1.30
CA GLY A 287 -0.90 32.86 2.45
C GLY A 287 -2.41 32.68 2.33
N VAL A 288 -2.79 31.47 1.92
CA VAL A 288 -4.07 30.78 2.21
C VAL A 288 -5.30 31.20 1.42
N GLY A 289 -5.96 30.16 0.91
CA GLY A 289 -7.38 30.20 0.61
C GLY A 289 -7.75 29.21 -0.49
N LEU A 290 -7.95 27.94 -0.14
CA LEU A 290 -8.92 27.11 -0.84
C LEU A 290 -9.83 26.49 0.22
N LYS A 291 -11.14 26.63 -0.04
CA LYS A 291 -12.24 26.14 0.81
C LYS A 291 -12.24 24.62 0.92
#